data_AF-A0A497NZ43-F1
#
_entry.id   AF-A0A497NZ43-F1
#
_cell.length_a   1.000
_cell.length_b   1.000
_cell.length_c   1.000
_cell.angle_alpha   90.00
_cell.angle_beta   90.00
_cell.angle_gamma   90.00
#
_symmetry.space_group_name_H-M   'P 1'
#
loop_
_entity.id
_entity.type
_entity.pdbx_description
1 polymer ?
#
loop_
_entity_poly.entity_id
_entity_poly.type
_entity_poly.pdbx_seq_one_letter_code
_entity_poly.pdbx_strand_id
1 'polypeptide(L)'
;MSEEKTEEPTEETVEESAEEIVEKPTEEEPEKKVGKAKKKKKGVFFHYKVEEETLKRLLPFCERCGPGYFMADHGNRYACGHCGFTRYKQAETST
;
A
#
# COMPACT_ATOMS: atom_id res chain seq x y z
N MET A 1 1.65 15.90 38.53
CA MET A 1 0.36 16.47 38.96
C MET A 1 0.04 17.52 37.94
N SER A 2 -0.90 17.19 37.06
CA SER A 2 -2.18 17.92 36.96
C SER A 2 -1.99 19.05 35.95
N GLU A 3 -2.33 18.81 34.70
CA GLU A 3 -3.65 19.09 34.10
C GLU A 3 -3.57 20.41 33.31
N GLU A 4 -4.60 20.68 32.49
CA GLU A 4 -4.77 21.77 31.51
C GLU A 4 -4.25 21.37 30.12
N LYS A 5 -5.04 20.82 29.17
CA LYS A 5 -6.45 21.02 28.71
C LYS A 5 -6.73 22.43 28.18
N THR A 6 -6.89 22.51 26.85
CA THR A 6 -7.74 23.41 26.01
C THR A 6 -7.36 23.11 24.54
N GLU A 7 -8.16 22.63 23.56
CA GLU A 7 -9.59 22.83 23.19
C GLU A 7 -9.94 24.33 23.16
N GLU A 8 -10.39 25.01 22.09
CA GLU A 8 -10.89 24.76 20.70
C GLU A 8 -10.55 26.08 19.93
N PRO A 9 -11.27 26.62 18.90
CA PRO A 9 -12.26 26.09 17.97
C PRO A 9 -12.06 26.53 16.49
N THR A 10 -12.85 25.88 15.64
CA THR A 10 -13.13 26.19 14.25
C THR A 10 -14.38 27.09 14.14
N GLU A 11 -14.26 28.26 13.53
CA GLU A 11 -15.30 29.02 12.83
C GLU A 11 -14.55 29.69 11.65
N GLU A 12 -15.02 29.77 10.42
CA GLU A 12 -16.18 30.54 9.99
C GLU A 12 -16.68 30.02 8.62
N THR A 13 -18.00 29.87 8.51
CA THR A 13 -18.77 29.71 7.28
C THR A 13 -19.61 30.95 7.07
N VAL A 14 -19.49 31.65 5.92
CA VAL A 14 -20.50 32.62 5.44
C VAL A 14 -20.53 32.62 3.91
N GLU A 15 -21.66 32.13 3.38
CA GLU A 15 -22.55 32.69 2.32
C GLU A 15 -21.89 33.33 1.07
N GLU A 16 -22.10 32.86 -0.17
CA GLU A 16 -23.32 32.82 -1.02
C GLU A 16 -23.11 33.79 -2.21
N SER A 17 -23.27 33.29 -3.45
CA SER A 17 -23.69 33.98 -4.71
C SER A 17 -23.35 33.02 -5.86
N ALA A 18 -24.25 32.31 -6.57
CA ALA A 18 -25.37 32.76 -7.42
C ALA A 18 -24.86 33.79 -8.47
N GLU A 19 -24.95 33.68 -9.81
CA GLU A 19 -25.76 32.88 -10.74
C GLU A 19 -25.03 32.72 -12.12
N GLU A 20 -25.41 31.65 -12.82
CA GLU A 20 -25.64 31.48 -14.28
C GLU A 20 -24.61 31.93 -15.35
N ILE A 21 -24.10 30.96 -16.14
CA ILE A 21 -24.04 31.05 -17.63
C ILE A 21 -23.75 29.69 -18.32
N VAL A 22 -24.79 29.21 -19.03
CA VAL A 22 -24.81 28.75 -20.45
C VAL A 22 -24.20 27.39 -20.88
N GLU A 23 -25.06 26.66 -21.59
CA GLU A 23 -25.00 25.35 -22.24
C GLU A 23 -23.81 25.08 -23.19
N LYS A 24 -23.35 23.81 -23.24
CA LYS A 24 -23.54 22.89 -24.38
C LYS A 24 -22.93 21.50 -24.13
N PRO A 25 -23.63 20.41 -24.50
CA PRO A 25 -23.16 19.03 -24.34
C PRO A 25 -22.38 18.57 -25.57
N THR A 26 -21.18 18.02 -25.37
CA THR A 26 -20.47 17.25 -26.42
C THR A 26 -19.68 16.10 -25.80
N GLU A 27 -20.11 14.90 -26.20
CA GLU A 27 -19.26 13.80 -26.65
C GLU A 27 -18.47 12.98 -25.62
N GLU A 28 -19.06 11.81 -25.34
CA GLU A 28 -18.44 10.49 -25.18
C GLU A 28 -16.92 10.38 -24.92
N GLU A 29 -16.59 10.05 -23.67
CA GLU A 29 -15.58 9.03 -23.37
C GLU A 29 -16.19 8.08 -22.31
N PRO A 30 -16.29 6.76 -22.55
CA PRO A 30 -16.69 5.83 -21.51
C PRO A 30 -15.53 5.69 -20.51
N GLU A 31 -15.51 6.57 -19.50
CA GLU A 31 -14.62 6.44 -18.34
C GLU A 31 -14.89 5.08 -17.67
N LYS A 32 -14.04 4.09 -17.98
CA LYS A 32 -14.08 2.77 -17.38
C LYS A 32 -13.67 2.86 -15.91
N LYS A 33 -14.57 3.31 -15.04
CA LYS A 33 -14.43 3.25 -13.59
C LYS A 33 -14.65 1.80 -13.13
N VAL A 34 -13.68 0.93 -13.42
CA VAL A 34 -13.61 -0.39 -12.79
C VAL A 34 -13.20 -0.17 -11.34
N GLY A 35 -14.20 -0.09 -10.47
CA GLY A 35 -13.99 -0.12 -9.03
C GLY A 35 -13.12 -1.33 -8.68
N LYS A 36 -11.89 -1.06 -8.23
CA LYS A 36 -10.97 -2.11 -7.79
C LYS A 36 -11.60 -2.80 -6.59
N ALA A 37 -12.16 -3.99 -6.80
CA ALA A 37 -12.66 -4.84 -5.73
C ALA A 37 -11.58 -4.95 -4.64
N LYS A 38 -11.90 -4.53 -3.41
CA LYS A 38 -10.98 -4.57 -2.28
C LYS A 38 -10.69 -6.03 -1.96
N LYS A 39 -9.60 -6.56 -2.52
CA LYS A 39 -9.11 -7.91 -2.23
C LYS A 39 -8.82 -7.98 -0.73
N LYS A 40 -9.41 -8.96 -0.04
CA LYS A 40 -9.12 -9.25 1.37
C LYS A 40 -7.61 -9.42 1.50
N LYS A 41 -6.97 -8.55 2.28
CA LYS A 41 -5.52 -8.57 2.49
C LYS A 41 -5.18 -9.83 3.25
N LYS A 42 -4.33 -10.68 2.68
CA LYS A 42 -3.71 -11.79 3.40
C LYS A 42 -2.87 -11.21 4.53
N GLY A 43 -3.01 -11.73 5.75
CA GLY A 43 -2.25 -11.24 6.89
C GLY A 43 -0.80 -11.73 6.91
N VAL A 44 -0.02 -11.19 7.84
CA VAL A 44 1.43 -11.46 7.96
C VAL A 44 1.72 -12.94 8.28
N PHE A 45 0.77 -13.63 8.91
CA PHE A 45 0.85 -15.05 9.26
C PHE A 45 1.09 -15.98 8.05
N PHE A 46 0.68 -15.59 6.84
CA PHE A 46 0.92 -16.39 5.63
C PHE A 46 2.41 -16.57 5.29
N HIS A 47 3.30 -15.75 5.83
CA HIS A 47 4.74 -15.84 5.57
C HIS A 47 5.48 -16.79 6.52
N TYR A 48 4.78 -17.35 7.50
CA TYR A 48 5.32 -18.27 8.49
C TYR A 48 4.67 -19.64 8.33
N LYS A 49 5.49 -20.69 8.39
CA LYS A 49 5.04 -22.07 8.41
C LYS A 49 5.58 -22.72 9.68
N VAL A 50 4.67 -23.31 10.47
CA VAL A 50 5.03 -24.11 11.64
C VAL A 50 5.26 -25.53 11.16
N GLU A 51 6.49 -26.02 11.35
CA GLU A 51 6.79 -27.45 11.29
C GLU A 51 7.03 -27.91 12.72
N GLU A 52 6.72 -29.17 13.03
CA GLU A 52 6.50 -29.78 14.36
C GLU A 52 7.18 -29.11 15.57
N GLU A 53 8.44 -28.68 15.46
CA GLU A 53 9.17 -27.93 16.50
C GLU A 53 9.94 -26.69 15.98
N THR A 54 9.81 -26.33 14.69
CA THR A 54 10.56 -25.21 14.08
C THR A 54 9.68 -24.25 13.28
N LEU A 55 9.93 -22.95 13.45
CA LEU A 55 9.29 -21.88 12.67
C LEU A 55 10.08 -21.60 11.40
N LYS A 56 9.59 -22.08 10.26
CA LYS A 56 10.16 -21.78 8.94
C LYS A 56 9.53 -20.53 8.34
N ARG A 57 10.35 -19.66 7.76
CA ARG A 57 9.93 -18.44 7.08
C ARG A 57 9.95 -18.69 5.58
N LEU A 58 8.89 -18.29 4.88
CA LEU A 58 8.73 -18.57 3.45
C LEU A 58 9.42 -17.54 2.56
N LEU A 59 9.48 -16.27 2.99
CA LEU A 59 10.04 -15.17 2.21
C LEU A 59 11.33 -14.65 2.87
N PRO A 60 12.31 -14.18 2.07
CA PRO A 60 13.53 -13.59 2.61
C PRO A 60 13.29 -12.20 3.20
N PHE A 61 14.15 -11.80 4.14
CA PHE A 61 14.15 -10.44 4.69
C PHE A 61 14.93 -9.47 3.80
N CYS A 62 14.55 -8.19 3.87
CA CYS A 62 15.33 -7.13 3.25
C CYS A 62 16.56 -6.81 4.12
N GLU A 63 17.76 -6.93 3.55
CA GLU A 63 19.02 -6.62 4.25
C GLU A 63 19.16 -5.15 4.65
N ARG A 64 18.50 -4.23 3.92
CA ARG A 64 18.55 -2.80 4.23
C ARG A 64 17.58 -2.40 5.34
N CYS A 65 16.46 -3.12 5.46
CA CYS A 65 15.40 -2.79 6.40
C CYS A 65 15.45 -3.64 7.67
N GLY A 66 16.17 -4.76 7.64
CA GLY A 66 16.33 -5.65 8.78
C GLY A 66 15.17 -6.63 8.99
N PRO A 67 15.18 -7.32 10.14
CA PRO A 67 14.17 -8.33 10.46
C PRO A 67 12.79 -7.68 10.61
N GLY A 68 11.78 -8.27 9.95
CA GLY A 68 10.39 -7.78 9.94
C GLY A 68 9.90 -7.29 8.58
N TYR A 69 10.81 -6.97 7.66
CA TYR A 69 10.46 -6.59 6.29
C TYR A 69 10.69 -7.74 5.31
N PHE A 70 9.61 -8.39 4.89
CA PHE A 70 9.65 -9.43 3.87
C PHE A 70 9.79 -8.84 2.46
N MET A 71 10.64 -9.44 1.65
CA MET A 71 10.73 -9.11 0.22
C MET A 71 9.69 -9.90 -0.56
N ALA A 72 8.91 -9.22 -1.40
CA ALA A 72 7.92 -9.83 -2.27
C ALA A 72 8.60 -10.63 -3.38
N ASP A 73 8.15 -11.88 -3.59
CA ASP A 73 8.59 -12.71 -4.70
C ASP A 73 7.77 -12.39 -5.96
N HIS A 74 8.44 -11.94 -7.01
CA HIS A 74 7.86 -11.70 -8.33
C HIS A 74 8.26 -12.78 -9.36
N GLY A 75 8.81 -13.90 -8.92
CA GLY A 75 9.31 -14.98 -9.77
C GLY A 75 10.75 -14.76 -10.17
N ASN A 76 11.04 -13.68 -10.89
CA ASN A 76 12.39 -13.33 -11.37
C ASN A 76 13.23 -12.54 -10.36
N ARG A 77 12.57 -11.90 -9.38
CA ARG A 77 13.23 -11.03 -8.41
C ARG A 77 12.47 -11.00 -7.08
N TYR A 78 13.21 -10.69 -6.03
CA TYR A 78 12.70 -10.27 -4.74
C TYR A 78 12.71 -8.75 -4.66
N ALA A 79 11.60 -8.13 -4.27
CA ALA A 79 11.51 -6.68 -4.12
C ALA A 79 11.03 -6.28 -2.71
N CYS A 80 11.71 -5.33 -2.08
CA CYS A 80 11.33 -4.79 -0.79
C CYS A 80 10.31 -3.66 -0.96
N GLY A 81 9.12 -3.82 -0.36
CA GLY A 81 8.08 -2.79 -0.38
C GLY A 81 8.37 -1.57 0.51
N HIS A 82 9.36 -1.64 1.41
CA HIS A 82 9.70 -0.54 2.30
C HIS A 82 10.78 0.40 1.73
N CYS A 83 11.88 -0.15 1.20
CA CYS A 83 13.02 0.65 0.71
C CYS A 83 13.27 0.53 -0.81
N GLY A 84 12.47 -0.23 -1.55
CA GLY A 84 12.64 -0.43 -2.99
C GLY A 84 13.82 -1.31 -3.39
N PHE A 85 14.54 -1.91 -2.44
CA PHE A 85 15.65 -2.82 -2.75
C PHE A 85 15.19 -4.04 -3.53
N THR A 86 15.90 -4.38 -4.59
CA THR A 86 15.57 -5.50 -5.47
C THR A 86 16.74 -6.46 -5.58
N ARG A 87 16.48 -7.77 -5.44
CA ARG A 87 17.44 -8.85 -5.70
C ARG A 87 16.94 -9.75 -6.80
N TYR A 88 17.77 -10.00 -7.80
CA TYR A 88 17.42 -10.93 -8.88
C TYR A 88 17.82 -12.35 -8.48
N LYS A 89 16.95 -13.32 -8.79
CA LYS A 89 17.30 -14.73 -8.65
C LYS A 89 18.24 -15.05 -9.82
N GLN A 90 19.45 -15.51 -9.54
CA GLN A 90 20.34 -15.98 -10.58
C GLN A 90 19.76 -17.28 -11.13
N ALA A 91 19.09 -17.20 -12.27
CA ALA A 91 18.74 -18.37 -13.06
C ALA A 91 19.96 -18.68 -13.92
N GLU A 92 20.87 -19.53 -13.42
CA GLU A 92 21.77 -20.39 -14.19
C GLU A 92 22.07 -19.91 -15.63
N THR A 93 22.65 -18.71 -15.81
CA THR A 93 23.32 -18.33 -17.06
C THR A 93 24.81 -18.37 -16.78
N SER A 94 25.30 -19.58 -16.50
CA SER A 94 26.72 -19.93 -16.51
C SER A 94 27.14 -20.14 -17.97
N THR A 95 27.73 -19.09 -18.57
CA THR A 95 28.64 -19.23 -19.71
C THR A 95 29.99 -19.73 -19.23
#